data_AF-A0A0R2HA82-F1
#
_entry.id   AF-A0A0R2HA82-F1
#
_cell.length_a   1.000
_cell.length_b   1.000
_cell.length_c   1.000
_cell.angle_alpha   90.00
_cell.angle_beta   90.00
_cell.angle_gamma   90.00
#
_symmetry.space_group_name_H-M   'P 1'
#
loop_
_entity.id
_entity.type
_entity.pdbx_description
1 polymer ?
#
loop_
_entity_poly.entity_id
_entity_poly.type
_entity_poly.pdbx_seq_one_letter_code
_entity_poly.pdbx_strand_id
1 'polypeptide(L)'
;MNGKRIKTVILATLAMLALTACRSQDQKRSSSKATTSVSRSATKVSKRKTVKTSDTTSQSSSSAKESAPKTNTMNFDQIKQGNYGSLQGTWTETGHSASKDGQAVEKGGTDTLTVSNGTITNGSTKVQKQTLTDAAGEHSLVFKTKDDVLTANLADEDVAINWMVTFYPKGTTNKYKTNNDSGKNSQNMIVVWTSNNSYTEIFAQTSTTPSVSKTANAAKTTKATKPVETGLNLAQISRNNFSSLVGTWKNTDGKTIIVTNEVKNKPTGSNVAYSKGAVVKGTDGNGHSRVITAGKVTSGYIQGGIGTFDSDAAVSAFDPLTIIPKNVKLSDADDSDSTRDRLILGGGQGGYATQAYYKE
;
A
#
# COMPACT_ATOMS: atom_id res chain seq x y z
N MET A 1 51.19 -31.78 0.53
CA MET A 1 50.95 -33.19 0.91
C MET A 1 49.98 -33.22 2.08
N ASN A 2 49.18 -34.29 2.20
CA ASN A 2 48.20 -34.57 3.27
C ASN A 2 46.98 -33.61 3.30
N GLY A 3 45.72 -34.05 3.43
CA GLY A 3 45.19 -35.42 3.45
C GLY A 3 43.64 -35.42 3.45
N LYS A 4 43.02 -36.46 2.86
CA LYS A 4 41.56 -36.69 2.74
C LYS A 4 40.86 -36.61 4.13
N ARG A 5 39.54 -36.33 4.25
CA ARG A 5 38.43 -37.21 3.81
C ARG A 5 37.07 -36.51 3.68
N ILE A 6 36.36 -36.84 2.60
CA ILE A 6 34.92 -36.64 2.39
C ILE A 6 34.14 -37.60 3.29
N LYS A 7 32.98 -37.18 3.81
CA LYS A 7 31.92 -38.07 4.32
C LYS A 7 30.55 -37.61 3.85
N THR A 8 30.07 -38.26 2.79
CA THR A 8 28.67 -38.26 2.39
C THR A 8 27.85 -38.99 3.46
N VAL A 9 26.68 -38.45 3.84
CA VAL A 9 25.66 -39.20 4.58
C VAL A 9 24.43 -39.30 3.70
N ILE A 10 24.24 -40.49 3.14
CA ILE A 10 22.97 -40.92 2.54
C ILE A 10 22.20 -41.63 3.65
N LEU A 11 20.98 -41.21 3.93
CA LEU A 11 20.03 -42.04 4.66
C LEU A 11 18.67 -41.96 3.97
N ALA A 12 18.29 -43.07 3.34
CA ALA A 12 16.98 -43.27 2.74
C ALA A 12 16.31 -44.44 3.45
N THR A 13 15.11 -44.23 3.95
CA THR A 13 14.21 -45.30 4.41
C THR A 13 12.80 -44.99 3.98
N LEU A 14 12.28 -45.79 3.04
CA LEU A 14 10.86 -45.86 2.72
C LEU A 14 10.11 -46.53 3.88
N ALA A 15 8.86 -46.11 4.08
CA ALA A 15 7.79 -47.01 4.51
C ALA A 15 6.45 -46.51 3.95
N MET A 16 5.91 -47.23 2.96
CA MET A 16 4.49 -47.13 2.61
C MET A 16 3.71 -48.08 3.53
N LEU A 17 2.53 -47.65 3.99
CA LEU A 17 1.43 -48.56 4.34
C LEU A 17 0.12 -47.91 3.89
N ALA A 18 -0.81 -48.73 3.42
CA ALA A 18 -2.01 -48.30 2.72
C ALA A 18 -3.28 -48.90 3.36
N LEU A 19 -4.42 -48.36 2.93
CA LEU A 19 -5.78 -48.93 3.03
C LEU A 19 -6.42 -49.01 4.43
N THR A 20 -7.49 -48.22 4.59
CA THR A 20 -8.82 -48.83 4.74
C THR A 20 -9.91 -47.89 4.24
N ALA A 21 -10.91 -48.45 3.55
CA ALA A 21 -12.08 -47.71 3.08
C ALA A 21 -13.31 -48.12 3.89
N CYS A 22 -14.27 -47.22 4.04
CA CYS A 22 -15.66 -47.59 4.35
C CYS A 22 -16.63 -46.71 3.55
N ARG A 23 -17.69 -47.34 3.03
CA ARG A 23 -18.63 -46.82 2.02
C ARG A 23 -20.04 -47.35 2.30
N SER A 24 -21.01 -46.45 2.39
CA SER A 24 -22.47 -46.70 2.40
C SER A 24 -23.16 -45.31 2.44
N GLN A 25 -24.14 -44.87 1.62
CA GLN A 25 -25.31 -45.50 0.96
C GLN A 25 -26.22 -46.26 1.96
N ASP A 26 -27.53 -46.02 2.08
CA ASP A 26 -28.45 -45.28 1.19
C ASP A 26 -29.78 -44.86 1.87
N GLN A 27 -30.47 -43.91 1.21
CA GLN A 27 -31.93 -43.71 1.09
C GLN A 27 -32.94 -44.02 2.24
N LYS A 28 -33.77 -43.02 2.57
CA LYS A 28 -35.23 -42.96 2.23
C LYS A 28 -35.80 -41.57 2.57
N ARG A 29 -36.25 -40.79 1.59
CA ARG A 29 -37.64 -40.69 1.10
C ARG A 29 -38.71 -40.48 2.20
N SER A 30 -39.29 -39.28 2.21
CA SER A 30 -40.75 -39.17 2.06
C SER A 30 -41.08 -38.01 1.11
N SER A 31 -42.11 -38.22 0.30
CA SER A 31 -42.55 -37.29 -0.74
C SER A 31 -44.06 -37.10 -0.61
N SER A 32 -44.53 -35.85 -0.67
CA SER A 32 -45.86 -35.55 -1.16
C SER A 32 -45.82 -34.25 -1.97
N LYS A 33 -46.66 -34.20 -3.00
CA LYS A 33 -46.69 -33.19 -4.06
C LYS A 33 -48.15 -32.87 -4.36
N ALA A 34 -48.38 -31.69 -4.96
CA ALA A 34 -49.66 -31.15 -5.41
C ALA A 34 -50.52 -30.53 -4.28
N THR A 35 -51.37 -29.52 -4.55
CA THR A 35 -51.85 -29.03 -5.86
C THR A 35 -51.97 -27.52 -5.93
N THR A 36 -51.83 -26.96 -7.14
CA THR A 36 -52.17 -25.58 -7.52
C THR A 36 -53.60 -25.14 -7.20
N SER A 37 -53.77 -23.89 -6.81
CA SER A 37 -54.94 -23.08 -7.19
C SER A 37 -54.53 -21.64 -7.51
N VAL A 38 -55.00 -21.13 -8.66
CA VAL A 38 -54.78 -19.76 -9.13
C VAL A 38 -56.08 -18.98 -8.95
N SER A 39 -56.00 -17.78 -8.40
CA SER A 39 -57.07 -16.77 -8.57
C SER A 39 -56.51 -15.34 -8.59
N ARG A 40 -56.65 -14.68 -9.74
CA ARG A 40 -56.47 -13.23 -9.92
C ARG A 40 -57.82 -12.55 -9.82
N SER A 41 -57.90 -11.40 -9.14
CA SER A 41 -58.69 -10.18 -9.47
C SER A 41 -58.55 -9.20 -8.30
N ALA A 42 -58.19 -7.91 -8.38
CA ALA A 42 -58.43 -6.81 -9.32
C ALA A 42 -59.40 -5.74 -8.75
N THR A 43 -58.80 -4.72 -8.12
CA THR A 43 -59.09 -3.26 -8.29
C THR A 43 -60.44 -2.63 -7.91
N LYS A 44 -60.41 -1.72 -6.92
CA LYS A 44 -60.96 -0.32 -6.86
C LYS A 44 -60.93 0.15 -5.38
N VAL A 45 -60.35 1.28 -4.94
CA VAL A 45 -60.38 2.71 -5.34
C VAL A 45 -61.71 3.44 -5.03
N SER A 46 -61.77 4.16 -3.90
CA SER A 46 -62.09 5.62 -3.87
C SER A 46 -62.08 6.30 -2.49
N LYS A 47 -61.38 7.46 -2.45
CA LYS A 47 -61.76 8.81 -1.91
C LYS A 47 -62.57 8.90 -0.59
N ARG A 48 -62.11 9.56 0.48
CA ARG A 48 -61.63 10.96 0.71
C ARG A 48 -62.74 11.99 1.06
N LYS A 49 -62.76 12.46 2.31
CA LYS A 49 -62.77 13.89 2.78
C LYS A 49 -62.69 13.88 4.32
N THR A 50 -61.86 14.65 5.06
CA THR A 50 -61.43 16.07 5.08
C THR A 50 -62.18 16.88 6.15
N VAL A 51 -61.39 17.42 7.10
CA VAL A 51 -61.69 18.54 8.02
C VAL A 51 -60.45 19.48 8.01
N LYS A 52 -60.51 20.71 8.54
CA LYS A 52 -59.38 21.67 8.54
C LYS A 52 -59.26 22.49 9.83
N THR A 53 -58.10 22.43 10.46
CA THR A 53 -57.49 23.45 11.36
C THR A 53 -55.98 23.19 11.33
N SER A 54 -55.08 24.04 10.78
CA SER A 54 -54.66 25.40 11.18
C SER A 54 -54.39 25.50 12.70
N ASP A 55 -53.21 25.95 13.15
CA ASP A 55 -52.57 27.20 12.71
C ASP A 55 -51.07 27.16 12.36
N THR A 56 -50.58 28.34 11.95
CA THR A 56 -49.29 28.63 11.30
C THR A 56 -48.34 29.35 12.25
N THR A 57 -47.07 28.95 12.26
CA THR A 57 -45.95 29.90 12.47
C THR A 57 -44.79 29.53 11.56
N SER A 58 -44.49 30.40 10.60
CA SER A 58 -43.36 30.25 9.69
C SER A 58 -42.16 31.02 10.22
N GLN A 59 -40.97 30.42 10.28
CA GLN A 59 -39.73 31.21 10.28
C GLN A 59 -38.62 30.51 9.51
N SER A 60 -37.99 31.29 8.63
CA SER A 60 -37.11 30.82 7.56
C SER A 60 -35.65 30.71 7.99
N SER A 61 -34.88 30.03 7.14
CA SER A 61 -33.41 30.01 7.10
C SER A 61 -32.72 29.24 8.25
N SER A 62 -31.60 28.56 8.03
CA SER A 62 -30.70 28.63 6.87
C SER A 62 -30.28 27.23 6.42
N SER A 63 -29.91 27.11 5.14
CA SER A 63 -29.16 25.95 4.65
C SER A 63 -27.82 25.90 5.37
N ALA A 64 -27.73 25.12 6.44
CA ALA A 64 -26.49 24.80 7.10
C ALA A 64 -25.60 24.06 6.08
N LYS A 65 -24.75 24.85 5.43
CA LYS A 65 -23.71 24.41 4.50
C LYS A 65 -22.85 23.41 5.25
N GLU A 66 -23.11 22.13 5.03
CA GLU A 66 -22.47 21.03 5.76
C GLU A 66 -20.96 21.26 5.69
N SER A 67 -20.38 21.57 6.85
CA SER A 67 -18.98 21.92 6.93
C SER A 67 -18.20 20.65 6.66
N ALA A 68 -17.64 20.54 5.45
CA ALA A 68 -16.77 19.44 5.07
C ALA A 68 -15.80 19.13 6.23
N PRO A 69 -15.75 17.89 6.73
CA PRO A 69 -15.07 17.58 7.98
C PRO A 69 -13.59 17.94 7.85
N LYS A 70 -13.18 18.96 8.59
CA LYS A 70 -11.76 19.29 8.74
C LYS A 70 -11.10 18.20 9.59
N THR A 71 -9.96 17.72 9.11
CA THR A 71 -8.97 16.79 9.71
C THR A 71 -9.04 15.33 9.27
N ASN A 72 -7.87 14.80 8.88
CA ASN A 72 -7.61 13.40 8.50
C ASN A 72 -7.60 12.51 9.75
N THR A 73 -8.77 12.30 10.34
CA THR A 73 -8.94 11.54 11.58
C THR A 73 -9.59 10.20 11.26
N MET A 74 -9.08 9.10 11.85
CA MET A 74 -9.66 7.77 11.66
C MET A 74 -11.12 7.76 12.11
N ASN A 75 -12.05 7.27 11.28
CA ASN A 75 -13.45 7.15 11.65
C ASN A 75 -13.73 5.74 12.18
N PHE A 76 -13.72 5.60 13.51
CA PHE A 76 -13.90 4.30 14.17
C PHE A 76 -15.26 3.65 13.88
N ASP A 77 -16.32 4.42 13.70
CA ASP A 77 -17.65 3.84 13.45
C ASP A 77 -17.77 3.27 12.04
N GLN A 78 -17.09 3.88 11.05
CA GLN A 78 -16.90 3.27 9.74
C GLN A 78 -16.04 1.99 9.83
N ILE A 79 -14.92 2.03 10.57
CA ILE A 79 -14.00 0.89 10.69
C ILE A 79 -14.68 -0.32 11.36
N LYS A 80 -15.46 -0.11 12.42
CA LYS A 80 -16.29 -1.15 13.08
C LYS A 80 -17.33 -1.76 12.11
N GLN A 81 -17.81 -1.00 11.14
CA GLN A 81 -18.73 -1.47 10.09
C GLN A 81 -18.00 -2.09 8.89
N GLY A 82 -16.67 -2.16 8.91
CA GLY A 82 -15.86 -2.70 7.81
C GLY A 82 -15.67 -1.77 6.63
N ASN A 83 -15.94 -0.48 6.82
CA ASN A 83 -15.64 0.59 5.87
C ASN A 83 -14.33 1.27 6.30
N TYR A 84 -13.26 1.02 5.54
CA TYR A 84 -11.94 1.61 5.79
C TYR A 84 -11.66 2.84 4.90
N GLY A 85 -12.71 3.50 4.41
CA GLY A 85 -12.62 4.74 3.62
C GLY A 85 -11.89 5.88 4.36
N SER A 86 -12.04 5.97 5.69
CA SER A 86 -11.28 6.93 6.51
C SER A 86 -9.80 6.57 6.71
N LEU A 87 -9.39 5.35 6.35
CA LEU A 87 -8.01 4.86 6.42
C LEU A 87 -7.29 4.91 5.05
N GLN A 88 -7.94 5.46 4.02
CA GLN A 88 -7.32 5.63 2.70
C GLN A 88 -6.04 6.48 2.79
N GLY A 89 -4.99 6.03 2.11
CA GLY A 89 -3.68 6.66 2.14
C GLY A 89 -2.57 5.65 1.86
N THR A 90 -1.31 6.10 1.93
CA THR A 90 -0.16 5.20 1.91
C THR A 90 0.32 4.95 3.33
N TRP A 91 0.48 3.67 3.66
CA TRP A 91 0.95 3.18 4.95
C TRP A 91 2.36 2.62 4.77
N THR A 92 3.24 2.91 5.71
CA THR A 92 4.64 2.48 5.66
C THR A 92 5.02 1.92 7.01
N GLU A 93 5.70 0.76 7.02
CA GLU A 93 6.25 0.19 8.24
C GLU A 93 7.34 1.11 8.79
N THR A 94 7.13 1.57 10.03
CA THR A 94 8.03 2.49 10.75
C THR A 94 8.80 1.80 11.86
N GLY A 95 8.42 0.57 12.20
CA GLY A 95 9.14 -0.30 13.11
C GLY A 95 8.43 -1.63 13.30
N HIS A 96 9.14 -2.58 13.90
CA HIS A 96 8.62 -3.90 14.26
C HIS A 96 9.25 -4.38 15.56
N SER A 97 8.71 -5.45 16.15
CA SER A 97 9.19 -6.01 17.42
C SER A 97 8.77 -7.48 17.56
N ALA A 98 9.65 -8.33 18.09
CA ALA A 98 9.32 -9.70 18.51
C ALA A 98 8.56 -9.74 19.86
N SER A 99 7.66 -8.77 20.11
CA SER A 99 6.87 -8.66 21.33
C SER A 99 5.54 -7.94 21.09
N LYS A 100 4.45 -8.46 21.66
CA LYS A 100 3.13 -7.80 21.76
C LYS A 100 3.20 -6.43 22.46
N ASP A 101 4.22 -6.24 23.29
CA ASP A 101 4.37 -5.03 24.10
C ASP A 101 5.24 -3.94 23.49
N GLY A 102 5.82 -4.17 22.31
CA GLY A 102 6.69 -3.18 21.70
C GLY A 102 7.99 -3.00 22.48
N GLN A 103 8.44 -4.05 23.17
CA GLN A 103 9.78 -4.08 23.75
C GLN A 103 10.80 -4.25 22.62
N ALA A 104 11.89 -3.50 22.67
CA ALA A 104 12.92 -3.47 21.62
C ALA A 104 12.32 -3.31 20.20
N VAL A 105 11.59 -2.21 19.95
CA VAL A 105 11.15 -1.85 18.59
C VAL A 105 12.36 -1.54 17.72
N GLU A 106 12.58 -2.37 16.71
CA GLU A 106 13.50 -2.11 15.61
C GLU A 106 12.85 -1.09 14.66
N LYS A 107 13.64 -0.15 14.13
CA LYS A 107 13.12 0.94 13.28
C LYS A 107 13.06 0.53 11.82
N GLY A 108 11.96 0.90 11.15
CA GLY A 108 11.69 0.55 9.77
C GLY A 108 11.21 -0.88 9.60
N GLY A 109 11.32 -1.39 8.38
CA GLY A 109 10.86 -2.71 7.96
C GLY A 109 10.53 -2.74 6.46
N THR A 110 9.98 -3.84 5.98
CA THR A 110 9.69 -4.06 4.55
C THR A 110 8.27 -4.55 4.26
N ASP A 111 7.47 -4.80 5.30
CA ASP A 111 6.11 -5.29 5.15
C ASP A 111 5.17 -4.16 4.69
N THR A 112 4.06 -4.55 4.07
CA THR A 112 3.20 -3.62 3.32
C THR A 112 1.75 -3.73 3.76
N LEU A 113 1.29 -2.70 4.48
CA LEU A 113 -0.13 -2.51 4.77
C LEU A 113 -0.82 -1.77 3.60
N THR A 114 -1.72 -2.47 2.90
CA THR A 114 -2.57 -1.87 1.85
C THR A 114 -3.98 -1.68 2.37
N VAL A 115 -4.58 -0.52 2.10
CA VAL A 115 -5.95 -0.21 2.53
C VAL A 115 -6.82 0.21 1.35
N SER A 116 -7.95 -0.47 1.15
CA SER A 116 -9.04 -0.12 0.25
C SER A 116 -10.30 0.23 1.07
N ASN A 117 -11.35 0.76 0.44
CA ASN A 117 -12.60 1.08 1.16
C ASN A 117 -13.22 -0.11 1.91
N GLY A 118 -12.97 -1.35 1.50
CA GLY A 118 -13.54 -2.56 2.11
C GLY A 118 -12.52 -3.63 2.53
N THR A 119 -11.22 -3.35 2.43
CA THR A 119 -10.16 -4.28 2.85
C THR A 119 -8.95 -3.57 3.44
N ILE A 120 -8.37 -4.17 4.48
CA ILE A 120 -6.98 -3.97 4.89
C ILE A 120 -6.22 -5.25 4.54
N THR A 121 -4.99 -5.16 4.08
CA THR A 121 -4.18 -6.34 3.71
C THR A 121 -2.75 -6.13 4.18
N ASN A 122 -2.22 -7.13 4.88
CA ASN A 122 -0.84 -7.17 5.34
C ASN A 122 -0.24 -8.55 5.05
N GLY A 123 0.72 -8.64 4.14
CA GLY A 123 1.24 -9.93 3.66
C GLY A 123 0.11 -10.85 3.14
N SER A 124 0.02 -12.05 3.71
CA SER A 124 -1.06 -13.02 3.45
C SER A 124 -2.34 -12.76 4.27
N THR A 125 -2.28 -11.93 5.31
CA THR A 125 -3.39 -11.64 6.21
C THR A 125 -4.25 -10.50 5.64
N LYS A 126 -5.57 -10.65 5.73
CA LYS A 126 -6.53 -9.71 5.13
C LYS A 126 -7.69 -9.46 6.07
N VAL A 127 -7.96 -8.19 6.40
CA VAL A 127 -9.18 -7.81 7.10
C VAL A 127 -10.22 -7.31 6.10
N GLN A 128 -11.40 -7.92 6.08
CA GLN A 128 -12.51 -7.56 5.20
C GLN A 128 -13.81 -7.57 6.03
N LYS A 129 -14.60 -6.50 5.94
CA LYS A 129 -15.80 -6.30 6.79
C LYS A 129 -15.47 -6.34 8.29
N GLN A 130 -15.79 -7.44 8.97
CA GLN A 130 -15.50 -7.69 10.40
C GLN A 130 -14.79 -9.04 10.55
N THR A 131 -14.04 -9.45 9.52
CA THR A 131 -13.42 -10.77 9.40
C THR A 131 -11.95 -10.60 9.07
N LEU A 132 -11.07 -11.28 9.79
CA LEU A 132 -9.66 -11.46 9.44
C LEU A 132 -9.51 -12.82 8.76
N THR A 133 -8.97 -12.83 7.55
CA THR A 133 -8.57 -14.05 6.84
C THR A 133 -7.07 -14.24 7.00
N ASP A 134 -6.63 -15.43 7.40
CA ASP A 134 -5.23 -15.86 7.40
C ASP A 134 -5.09 -17.28 6.78
N ALA A 135 -3.97 -17.96 7.03
CA ALA A 135 -3.73 -19.31 6.50
C ALA A 135 -4.60 -20.41 7.17
N ALA A 136 -5.16 -20.15 8.36
CA ALA A 136 -6.03 -21.10 9.08
C ALA A 136 -7.50 -20.93 8.70
N GLY A 137 -7.91 -19.76 8.18
CA GLY A 137 -9.26 -19.54 7.65
C GLY A 137 -9.78 -18.12 7.88
N GLU A 138 -11.08 -18.00 8.10
CA GLU A 138 -11.77 -16.76 8.40
C GLU A 138 -12.15 -16.68 9.89
N HIS A 139 -11.70 -15.61 10.55
CA HIS A 139 -11.90 -15.34 11.97
C HIS A 139 -12.72 -14.06 12.14
N SER A 140 -13.78 -14.10 12.95
CA SER A 140 -14.57 -12.90 13.24
C SER A 140 -13.82 -11.94 14.17
N LEU A 141 -14.04 -10.63 14.03
CA LEU A 141 -13.38 -9.58 14.82
C LEU A 141 -14.34 -8.88 15.78
N VAL A 142 -13.88 -8.66 17.01
CA VAL A 142 -14.55 -7.84 18.03
C VAL A 142 -13.76 -6.55 18.26
N PHE A 143 -14.44 -5.42 18.13
CA PHE A 143 -13.87 -4.09 18.23
C PHE A 143 -14.12 -3.48 19.62
N LYS A 144 -13.05 -3.00 20.27
CA LYS A 144 -13.09 -2.30 21.57
C LYS A 144 -12.44 -0.92 21.41
N THR A 145 -13.05 0.13 21.96
CA THR A 145 -12.48 1.49 21.97
C THR A 145 -12.09 1.86 23.40
N LYS A 146 -10.88 2.37 23.60
CA LYS A 146 -10.36 2.85 24.89
C LYS A 146 -9.34 3.96 24.65
N ASP A 147 -9.37 5.03 25.43
CA ASP A 147 -8.37 6.11 25.39
C ASP A 147 -8.11 6.67 23.96
N ASP A 148 -9.20 6.90 23.20
CA ASP A 148 -9.23 7.31 21.78
C ASP A 148 -8.50 6.36 20.79
N VAL A 149 -8.24 5.12 21.19
CA VAL A 149 -7.66 4.05 20.38
C VAL A 149 -8.72 2.96 20.13
N LEU A 150 -8.75 2.40 18.93
CA LEU A 150 -9.62 1.27 18.56
C LEU A 150 -8.78 0.01 18.39
N THR A 151 -9.15 -1.08 19.05
CA THR A 151 -8.52 -2.40 18.90
C THR A 151 -9.53 -3.40 18.37
N ALA A 152 -9.18 -4.07 17.28
CA ALA A 152 -9.84 -5.29 16.81
C ALA A 152 -9.06 -6.50 17.32
N ASN A 153 -9.74 -7.40 18.03
CA ASN A 153 -9.24 -8.71 18.43
C ASN A 153 -10.08 -9.78 17.72
N LEU A 154 -9.62 -11.02 17.70
CA LEU A 154 -10.48 -12.14 17.30
C LEU A 154 -11.66 -12.28 18.27
N ALA A 155 -12.81 -12.72 17.77
CA ALA A 155 -14.00 -13.00 18.55
C ALA A 155 -13.87 -14.30 19.37
N ASP A 156 -13.16 -15.26 18.80
CA ASP A 156 -12.69 -16.46 19.45
C ASP A 156 -11.17 -16.31 19.69
N GLU A 157 -10.76 -16.41 20.95
CA GLU A 157 -9.35 -16.31 21.35
C GLU A 157 -8.68 -17.69 21.51
N ASP A 158 -9.45 -18.80 21.46
CA ASP A 158 -8.97 -20.19 21.56
C ASP A 158 -8.55 -20.75 20.19
N VAL A 159 -7.66 -20.01 19.52
CA VAL A 159 -7.13 -20.33 18.19
C VAL A 159 -5.61 -20.48 18.21
N ALA A 160 -5.09 -21.33 17.32
CA ALA A 160 -3.66 -21.61 17.23
C ALA A 160 -2.79 -20.37 16.93
N ILE A 161 -3.35 -19.39 16.19
CA ILE A 161 -2.73 -18.09 15.93
C ILE A 161 -3.75 -16.99 16.24
N ASN A 162 -3.51 -16.25 17.31
CA ASN A 162 -4.34 -15.12 17.71
C ASN A 162 -3.76 -13.82 17.09
N TRP A 163 -4.65 -12.89 16.72
CA TRP A 163 -4.32 -11.66 16.02
C TRP A 163 -4.94 -10.43 16.70
N MET A 164 -4.23 -9.31 16.64
CA MET A 164 -4.72 -8.02 17.14
C MET A 164 -4.35 -6.91 16.14
N VAL A 165 -5.33 -6.08 15.77
CA VAL A 165 -5.11 -4.89 14.93
C VAL A 165 -5.54 -3.65 15.71
N THR A 166 -4.62 -2.72 15.94
CA THR A 166 -4.87 -1.51 16.73
C THR A 166 -4.70 -0.26 15.88
N PHE A 167 -5.71 0.61 15.92
CA PHE A 167 -5.82 1.85 15.16
C PHE A 167 -5.61 3.04 16.10
N TYR A 168 -4.52 3.77 15.89
CA TYR A 168 -4.12 4.95 16.66
C TYR A 168 -4.30 6.22 15.80
N PRO A 169 -5.32 7.05 16.08
CA PRO A 169 -5.47 8.34 15.41
C PRO A 169 -4.30 9.28 15.71
N LYS A 170 -3.99 10.18 14.77
CA LYS A 170 -3.06 11.28 14.98
C LYS A 170 -3.46 12.08 16.23
N GLY A 171 -2.50 12.37 17.11
CA GLY A 171 -2.72 13.08 18.37
C GLY A 171 -3.03 12.20 19.60
N THR A 172 -3.26 10.89 19.41
CA THR A 172 -3.26 9.91 20.51
C THR A 172 -1.83 9.56 20.96
N THR A 173 -1.68 8.74 21.99
CA THR A 173 -0.38 8.20 22.44
C THR A 173 -0.21 6.76 21.96
N ASN A 174 1.02 6.24 21.94
CA ASN A 174 1.29 4.82 21.72
C ASN A 174 2.56 4.38 22.46
N LYS A 175 2.72 3.07 22.72
CA LYS A 175 3.85 2.51 23.50
C LYS A 175 5.14 2.29 22.70
N TYR A 176 5.09 2.36 21.38
CA TYR A 176 6.13 1.95 20.43
C TYR A 176 7.14 3.06 20.05
N LYS A 177 6.92 4.31 20.46
CA LYS A 177 7.87 5.45 20.30
C LYS A 177 8.43 5.69 18.87
N THR A 178 7.70 5.33 17.82
CA THR A 178 8.17 5.49 16.42
C THR A 178 8.12 6.93 15.89
N ASN A 179 7.57 7.89 16.66
CA ASN A 179 7.64 9.32 16.39
C ASN A 179 8.65 9.97 17.35
N ASN A 180 9.49 10.88 16.86
CA ASN A 180 10.60 11.53 17.58
C ASN A 180 10.19 12.26 18.88
N ASP A 181 10.00 11.50 19.96
CA ASP A 181 9.78 11.90 21.36
C ASP A 181 8.70 12.97 21.65
N SER A 182 7.81 13.27 20.69
CA SER A 182 6.78 14.31 20.79
C SER A 182 5.62 14.00 21.74
N GLY A 183 5.69 12.93 22.54
CA GLY A 183 4.66 12.47 23.50
C GLY A 183 3.35 11.96 22.88
N LYS A 184 3.00 12.41 21.67
CA LYS A 184 1.81 12.07 20.89
C LYS A 184 2.15 11.72 19.45
N ASN A 185 1.26 10.97 18.81
CA ASN A 185 1.38 10.46 17.46
C ASN A 185 1.28 11.59 16.43
N SER A 186 2.33 11.80 15.65
CA SER A 186 2.39 12.85 14.62
C SER A 186 1.54 12.51 13.38
N GLN A 187 1.24 11.21 13.20
CA GLN A 187 0.52 10.58 12.09
C GLN A 187 -0.54 9.61 12.64
N ASN A 188 -1.50 9.22 11.80
CA ASN A 188 -2.32 8.04 12.08
C ASN A 188 -1.43 6.78 12.00
N MET A 189 -1.62 5.81 12.89
CA MET A 189 -0.85 4.56 12.91
C MET A 189 -1.76 3.33 13.02
N ILE A 190 -1.38 2.25 12.35
CA ILE A 190 -2.01 0.93 12.48
C ILE A 190 -0.92 -0.03 12.96
N VAL A 191 -1.21 -0.77 14.01
CA VAL A 191 -0.30 -1.78 14.57
C VAL A 191 -0.96 -3.14 14.42
N VAL A 192 -0.26 -4.08 13.80
CA VAL A 192 -0.68 -5.48 13.64
C VAL A 192 0.18 -6.33 14.55
N TRP A 193 -0.43 -7.28 15.27
CA TRP A 193 0.27 -8.26 16.09
C TRP A 193 -0.27 -9.67 15.84
N THR A 194 0.63 -10.66 15.86
CA THR A 194 0.33 -12.10 15.75
C THR A 194 0.99 -12.90 16.87
N SER A 195 0.31 -13.92 17.39
CA SER A 195 0.85 -14.75 18.47
C SER A 195 1.93 -15.75 18.03
N ASN A 196 1.92 -16.19 16.76
CA ASN A 196 2.74 -17.30 16.24
C ASN A 196 4.24 -17.15 16.57
N ASN A 197 4.77 -15.95 16.33
CA ASN A 197 6.13 -15.53 16.69
C ASN A 197 6.13 -14.28 17.61
N SER A 198 4.98 -13.95 18.21
CA SER A 198 4.74 -12.72 18.98
C SER A 198 5.09 -11.41 18.27
N TYR A 199 5.15 -11.41 16.93
CA TYR A 199 5.61 -10.28 16.12
C TYR A 199 4.58 -9.16 16.03
N THR A 200 5.07 -7.93 16.15
CA THR A 200 4.32 -6.67 16.03
C THR A 200 4.90 -5.85 14.89
N GLU A 201 4.04 -5.37 13.99
CA GLU A 201 4.36 -4.48 12.87
C GLU A 201 3.70 -3.12 13.08
N ILE A 202 4.41 -2.01 12.86
CA ILE A 202 3.96 -0.65 13.20
C ILE A 202 3.93 0.21 11.95
N PHE A 203 2.74 0.36 11.35
CA PHE A 203 2.53 1.16 10.15
C PHE A 203 2.10 2.59 10.48
N ALA A 204 2.75 3.58 9.86
CA ALA A 204 2.31 4.98 9.92
C ALA A 204 1.72 5.43 8.58
N GLN A 205 0.63 6.20 8.63
CA GLN A 205 0.01 6.80 7.47
C GLN A 205 0.84 8.01 7.01
N THR A 206 1.56 7.85 5.90
CA THR A 206 2.20 8.99 5.23
C THR A 206 1.11 9.93 4.71
N SER A 207 1.15 11.20 5.12
CA SER A 207 0.14 12.17 4.72
C SER A 207 0.35 12.59 3.27
N THR A 208 -0.58 12.19 2.38
CA THR A 208 -0.71 12.79 1.06
C THR A 208 -1.30 14.19 1.20
N THR A 209 -0.46 15.16 1.57
CA THR A 209 -0.77 16.58 1.47
C THR A 209 0.10 17.17 0.37
N PRO A 210 -0.45 17.46 -0.83
CA PRO A 210 0.25 18.34 -1.75
C PRO A 210 0.37 19.71 -1.04
N SER A 211 1.60 20.16 -0.82
CA SER A 211 1.85 21.47 -0.20
C SER A 211 1.51 22.59 -1.19
N VAL A 212 0.21 22.86 -1.34
CA VAL A 212 -0.28 24.04 -2.05
C VAL A 212 -0.07 25.24 -1.14
N SER A 213 1.11 25.84 -1.25
CA SER A 213 1.34 27.21 -0.80
C SER A 213 0.27 28.10 -1.44
N LYS A 214 -0.57 28.72 -0.61
CA LYS A 214 -1.59 29.66 -1.10
C LYS A 214 -0.91 30.89 -1.67
N THR A 215 -0.89 31.00 -2.99
CA THR A 215 -0.89 32.30 -3.67
C THR A 215 -1.94 32.24 -4.77
N ALA A 216 -3.05 32.95 -4.57
CA ALA A 216 -4.04 33.12 -5.61
C ALA A 216 -3.55 34.20 -6.58
N ASN A 217 -3.60 33.93 -7.90
CA ASN A 217 -4.42 34.77 -8.77
C ASN A 217 -4.61 34.24 -10.20
N ALA A 218 -5.73 34.70 -10.78
CA ALA A 218 -6.04 34.87 -12.20
C ALA A 218 -5.90 33.67 -13.16
N ALA A 219 -7.05 33.19 -13.64
CA ALA A 219 -7.13 32.31 -14.79
C ALA A 219 -6.86 33.05 -16.11
N LYS A 220 -6.17 32.40 -17.06
CA LYS A 220 -6.43 32.59 -18.49
C LYS A 220 -6.13 31.33 -19.29
N THR A 221 -6.98 31.08 -20.28
CA THR A 221 -7.10 29.84 -21.06
C THR A 221 -6.07 29.73 -22.19
N THR A 222 -5.31 28.63 -22.26
CA THR A 222 -4.74 28.10 -23.52
C THR A 222 -4.36 26.61 -23.38
N LYS A 223 -4.27 25.91 -24.52
CA LYS A 223 -4.12 24.45 -24.72
C LYS A 223 -3.36 23.65 -23.64
N ALA A 224 -3.91 22.46 -23.35
CA ALA A 224 -3.43 21.55 -22.32
C ALA A 224 -2.02 20.98 -22.58
N THR A 225 -1.07 21.41 -21.75
CA THR A 225 0.04 20.56 -21.30
C THR A 225 -0.26 20.19 -19.85
N LYS A 226 -0.27 18.89 -19.50
CA LYS A 226 -0.57 18.46 -18.13
C LYS A 226 0.45 19.09 -17.16
N PRO A 227 0.03 19.61 -15.99
CA PRO A 227 0.97 20.00 -14.95
C PRO A 227 1.78 18.77 -14.53
N VAL A 228 3.11 18.88 -14.61
CA VAL A 228 4.01 17.90 -14.00
C VAL A 228 3.88 18.07 -12.48
N GLU A 229 3.51 17.00 -11.76
CA GLU A 229 3.53 17.02 -10.29
C GLU A 229 4.95 17.38 -9.82
N THR A 230 5.10 18.41 -8.97
CA THR A 230 6.38 19.04 -8.62
C THR A 230 7.20 18.26 -7.58
N GLY A 231 7.18 16.93 -7.70
CA GLY A 231 7.95 15.99 -6.89
C GLY A 231 7.82 14.55 -7.40
N LEU A 232 8.82 13.72 -7.12
CA LEU A 232 8.78 12.28 -7.37
C LEU A 232 7.62 11.59 -6.62
N ASN A 233 6.88 10.73 -7.33
CA ASN A 233 5.80 9.93 -6.77
C ASN A 233 6.16 8.44 -6.86
N LEU A 234 6.86 7.95 -5.85
CA LEU A 234 7.35 6.55 -5.81
C LEU A 234 6.24 5.51 -5.89
N ALA A 235 5.05 5.82 -5.37
CA ALA A 235 3.89 4.93 -5.44
C ALA A 235 3.33 4.82 -6.87
N GLN A 236 3.45 5.86 -7.70
CA GLN A 236 3.17 5.75 -9.14
C GLN A 236 4.29 4.96 -9.84
N ILE A 237 5.56 5.32 -9.58
CA ILE A 237 6.74 4.78 -10.27
C ILE A 237 6.87 3.26 -10.07
N SER A 238 6.73 2.76 -8.84
CA SER A 238 6.74 1.33 -8.52
C SER A 238 5.60 0.52 -9.15
N ARG A 239 4.55 1.18 -9.65
CA ARG A 239 3.46 0.57 -10.43
C ARG A 239 3.62 0.77 -11.94
N ASN A 240 4.83 1.13 -12.39
CA ASN A 240 5.15 1.48 -13.79
C ASN A 240 4.40 2.70 -14.33
N ASN A 241 3.92 3.59 -13.46
CA ASN A 241 3.47 4.93 -13.85
C ASN A 241 4.60 5.93 -13.59
N PHE A 242 5.36 6.26 -14.63
CA PHE A 242 6.56 7.07 -14.54
C PHE A 242 6.30 8.58 -14.69
N SER A 243 5.04 9.05 -14.61
CA SER A 243 4.66 10.44 -14.89
C SER A 243 5.43 11.49 -14.07
N SER A 244 5.79 11.16 -12.83
CA SER A 244 6.56 12.06 -11.93
C SER A 244 8.08 12.07 -12.20
N LEU A 245 8.62 11.10 -12.95
CA LEU A 245 10.01 11.12 -13.43
C LEU A 245 10.20 12.04 -14.64
N VAL A 246 9.15 12.33 -15.40
CA VAL A 246 9.22 13.15 -16.63
C VAL A 246 9.86 14.52 -16.33
N GLY A 247 10.82 14.91 -17.16
CA GLY A 247 11.58 16.15 -17.04
C GLY A 247 13.06 15.99 -17.36
N THR A 248 13.79 17.11 -17.26
CA THR A 248 15.27 17.11 -17.33
C THR A 248 15.84 16.89 -15.93
N TRP A 249 16.83 16.01 -15.85
CA TRP A 249 17.61 15.75 -14.65
C TRP A 249 19.07 16.07 -14.97
N LYS A 250 19.76 16.82 -14.11
CA LYS A 250 21.10 17.34 -14.38
C LYS A 250 22.04 17.12 -13.20
N ASN A 251 23.26 16.65 -13.47
CA ASN A 251 24.30 16.51 -12.44
C ASN A 251 25.14 17.79 -12.31
N THR A 252 26.05 17.82 -11.33
CA THR A 252 26.96 18.94 -11.08
C THR A 252 27.87 19.27 -12.27
N ASP A 253 28.24 18.27 -13.08
CA ASP A 253 29.06 18.45 -14.29
C ASP A 253 28.26 19.01 -15.49
N GLY A 254 26.94 19.21 -15.33
CA GLY A 254 26.05 19.66 -16.39
C GLY A 254 25.58 18.57 -17.36
N LYS A 255 25.92 17.29 -17.14
CA LYS A 255 25.36 16.16 -17.90
C LYS A 255 23.87 16.04 -17.60
N THR A 256 23.08 15.64 -18.60
CA THR A 256 21.61 15.55 -18.47
C THR A 256 21.06 14.17 -18.80
N ILE A 257 19.99 13.81 -18.09
CA ILE A 257 19.09 12.69 -18.39
C ILE A 257 17.71 13.31 -18.62
N ILE A 258 17.18 13.20 -19.84
CA ILE A 258 15.86 13.75 -20.19
C ILE A 258 14.88 12.58 -20.23
N VAL A 259 14.02 12.48 -19.22
CA VAL A 259 12.98 11.45 -19.14
C VAL A 259 11.74 11.95 -19.88
N THR A 260 11.33 11.20 -20.89
CA THR A 260 10.14 11.50 -21.71
C THR A 260 8.87 10.97 -21.04
N ASN A 261 7.72 11.33 -21.58
CA ASN A 261 6.42 10.79 -21.19
C ASN A 261 6.11 9.41 -21.80
N GLU A 262 7.02 8.82 -22.59
CA GLU A 262 6.83 7.52 -23.22
C GLU A 262 7.22 6.38 -22.27
N VAL A 263 6.49 5.26 -22.36
CA VAL A 263 6.75 4.04 -21.59
C VAL A 263 6.95 2.88 -22.55
N LYS A 264 8.13 2.25 -22.49
CA LYS A 264 8.47 1.07 -23.27
C LYS A 264 8.16 -0.19 -22.47
N ASN A 265 7.53 -1.17 -23.11
CA ASN A 265 7.40 -2.52 -22.55
C ASN A 265 8.66 -3.33 -22.89
N LYS A 266 9.03 -4.30 -22.05
CA LYS A 266 10.08 -5.27 -22.38
C LYS A 266 9.66 -6.11 -23.60
N PRO A 267 10.51 -6.32 -24.62
CA PRO A 267 10.21 -7.18 -25.75
C PRO A 267 10.31 -8.66 -25.35
N THR A 268 9.64 -9.52 -26.11
CA THR A 268 9.77 -10.97 -26.01
C THR A 268 11.23 -11.38 -26.25
N GLY A 269 11.78 -12.26 -25.42
CA GLY A 269 13.16 -12.73 -25.51
C GLY A 269 14.16 -11.99 -24.62
N SER A 270 13.87 -10.77 -24.15
CA SER A 270 14.80 -10.07 -23.25
C SER A 270 14.85 -10.68 -21.85
N ASN A 271 16.06 -10.98 -21.38
CA ASN A 271 16.37 -11.62 -20.09
C ASN A 271 16.20 -10.68 -18.88
N VAL A 272 15.89 -9.40 -19.10
CA VAL A 272 15.74 -8.39 -18.04
C VAL A 272 14.51 -8.68 -17.17
N ALA A 273 14.64 -8.53 -15.84
CA ALA A 273 13.57 -8.82 -14.88
C ALA A 273 12.41 -7.79 -14.91
N TYR A 274 12.69 -6.54 -15.26
CA TYR A 274 11.69 -5.46 -15.33
C TYR A 274 10.77 -5.60 -16.55
N SER A 275 9.47 -5.34 -16.37
CA SER A 275 8.47 -5.47 -17.44
C SER A 275 8.26 -4.19 -18.26
N LYS A 276 8.53 -3.01 -17.68
CA LYS A 276 8.37 -1.69 -18.32
C LYS A 276 9.40 -0.68 -17.83
N GLY A 277 9.62 0.38 -18.60
CA GLY A 277 10.48 1.51 -18.20
C GLY A 277 10.12 2.81 -18.91
N ALA A 278 10.43 3.94 -18.29
CA ALA A 278 10.27 5.29 -18.85
C ALA A 278 11.36 5.55 -19.89
N VAL A 279 11.01 5.99 -21.10
CA VAL A 279 12.00 6.24 -22.16
C VAL A 279 12.82 7.49 -21.84
N VAL A 280 14.14 7.36 -21.89
CA VAL A 280 15.10 8.46 -21.82
C VAL A 280 15.42 8.91 -23.24
N LYS A 281 15.48 10.23 -23.47
CA LYS A 281 15.80 10.80 -24.79
C LYS A 281 17.21 10.40 -25.22
N GLY A 282 17.32 9.89 -26.45
CA GLY A 282 18.56 9.37 -27.02
C GLY A 282 18.56 7.84 -27.08
N THR A 283 19.65 7.28 -27.61
CA THR A 283 19.83 5.85 -27.78
C THR A 283 21.17 5.40 -27.18
N ASP A 284 21.36 4.09 -27.02
CA ASP A 284 22.70 3.52 -26.90
C ASP A 284 23.47 3.60 -28.24
N GLY A 285 24.71 3.09 -28.26
CA GLY A 285 25.55 3.06 -29.45
C GLY A 285 25.04 2.15 -30.58
N ASN A 286 24.03 1.31 -30.31
CA ASN A 286 23.39 0.41 -31.27
C ASN A 286 22.04 0.95 -31.77
N GLY A 287 21.62 2.15 -31.32
CA GLY A 287 20.36 2.77 -31.73
C GLY A 287 19.14 2.39 -30.86
N HIS A 288 19.31 1.64 -29.77
CA HIS A 288 18.21 1.27 -28.89
C HIS A 288 17.86 2.39 -27.91
N SER A 289 16.56 2.70 -27.78
CA SER A 289 16.06 3.65 -26.76
C SER A 289 16.38 3.16 -25.35
N ARG A 290 17.07 4.00 -24.57
CA ARG A 290 17.33 3.77 -23.15
C ARG A 290 16.07 3.99 -22.32
N VAL A 291 15.94 3.25 -21.22
CA VAL A 291 14.81 3.34 -20.29
C VAL A 291 15.27 3.36 -18.84
N ILE A 292 14.50 4.04 -17.99
CA ILE A 292 14.57 3.92 -16.53
C ILE A 292 13.52 2.91 -16.07
N THR A 293 13.95 1.87 -15.37
CA THR A 293 13.07 0.88 -14.73
C THR A 293 12.96 1.15 -13.23
N ALA A 294 11.91 0.62 -12.61
CA ALA A 294 11.67 0.75 -11.18
C ALA A 294 11.49 -0.64 -10.54
N GLY A 295 12.17 -0.86 -9.42
CA GLY A 295 11.84 -1.93 -8.50
C GLY A 295 10.75 -1.54 -7.51
N LYS A 296 10.74 -2.19 -6.34
CA LYS A 296 9.88 -1.84 -5.22
C LYS A 296 10.36 -0.55 -4.54
N VAL A 297 9.48 0.07 -3.76
CA VAL A 297 9.87 1.13 -2.81
C VAL A 297 10.51 0.46 -1.60
N THR A 298 11.69 0.94 -1.19
CA THR A 298 12.43 0.50 -0.01
C THR A 298 12.92 1.74 0.72
N SER A 299 12.65 1.85 2.03
CA SER A 299 13.14 2.95 2.89
C SER A 299 12.98 4.37 2.30
N GLY A 300 11.87 4.63 1.62
CA GLY A 300 11.56 5.94 1.03
C GLY A 300 12.25 6.25 -0.31
N TYR A 301 12.93 5.30 -0.94
CA TYR A 301 13.48 5.39 -2.29
C TYR A 301 13.07 4.18 -3.15
N ILE A 302 13.42 4.16 -4.43
CA ILE A 302 13.29 2.98 -5.31
C ILE A 302 14.68 2.62 -5.83
N GLN A 303 15.05 1.35 -5.75
CA GLN A 303 16.17 0.81 -6.52
C GLN A 303 15.65 0.21 -7.83
N GLY A 304 16.22 0.66 -8.94
CA GLY A 304 15.89 0.23 -10.30
C GLY A 304 17.16 0.20 -11.15
N GLY A 305 17.01 0.46 -12.44
CA GLY A 305 18.15 0.60 -13.34
C GLY A 305 17.90 1.58 -14.47
N ILE A 306 18.96 1.96 -15.16
CA ILE A 306 18.91 2.67 -16.44
C ILE A 306 19.67 1.85 -17.50
N GLY A 307 19.02 1.59 -18.63
CA GLY A 307 19.53 0.59 -19.55
C GLY A 307 18.72 0.42 -20.82
N THR A 308 18.95 -0.66 -21.56
CA THR A 308 18.18 -1.02 -22.75
C THR A 308 17.55 -2.40 -22.58
N PHE A 309 16.32 -2.57 -23.07
CA PHE A 309 15.64 -3.87 -23.08
C PHE A 309 16.10 -4.77 -24.23
N ASP A 310 17.39 -4.75 -24.54
CA ASP A 310 17.97 -5.58 -25.59
C ASP A 310 17.68 -7.07 -25.32
N SER A 311 17.34 -7.82 -26.37
CA SER A 311 17.13 -9.28 -26.31
C SER A 311 18.41 -10.06 -26.52
N ASP A 312 19.39 -9.44 -27.19
CA ASP A 312 20.55 -10.12 -27.77
C ASP A 312 21.81 -9.87 -26.91
N ALA A 313 21.72 -8.96 -25.94
CA ALA A 313 22.72 -8.71 -24.92
C ALA A 313 22.85 -9.90 -23.93
N ALA A 314 23.98 -10.60 -23.99
CA ALA A 314 24.29 -11.76 -23.14
C ALA A 314 24.47 -11.42 -21.64
N VAL A 315 24.58 -10.14 -21.29
CA VAL A 315 24.73 -9.65 -19.91
C VAL A 315 23.80 -8.44 -19.74
N SER A 316 23.19 -8.30 -18.55
CA SER A 316 22.13 -7.32 -18.29
C SER A 316 22.57 -5.89 -18.62
N ALA A 317 21.99 -5.29 -19.67
CA ALA A 317 22.31 -3.95 -20.18
C ALA A 317 21.72 -2.81 -19.32
N PHE A 318 21.74 -2.95 -17.99
CA PHE A 318 21.17 -2.03 -17.02
C PHE A 318 22.19 -1.67 -15.94
N ASP A 319 22.60 -0.40 -15.91
CA ASP A 319 23.32 0.17 -14.79
C ASP A 319 22.36 0.33 -13.60
N PRO A 320 22.78 0.10 -12.34
CA PRO A 320 21.93 0.37 -11.20
C PRO A 320 21.58 1.86 -11.11
N LEU A 321 20.35 2.15 -10.69
CA LEU A 321 19.84 3.50 -10.51
C LEU A 321 19.01 3.56 -9.23
N THR A 322 19.29 4.55 -8.37
CA THR A 322 18.44 4.83 -7.20
C THR A 322 17.63 6.10 -7.44
N ILE A 323 16.30 6.00 -7.29
CA ILE A 323 15.33 7.08 -7.45
C ILE A 323 14.93 7.53 -6.06
N ILE A 324 15.31 8.76 -5.67
CA ILE A 324 15.15 9.28 -4.31
C ILE A 324 14.37 10.60 -4.35
N PRO A 325 13.23 10.72 -3.65
CA PRO A 325 12.55 12.01 -3.52
C PRO A 325 13.35 12.95 -2.62
N LYS A 326 13.04 14.24 -2.69
CA LYS A 326 13.49 15.21 -1.69
C LYS A 326 13.09 14.80 -0.27
N ASN A 327 13.94 15.18 0.68
CA ASN A 327 13.87 14.94 2.12
C ASN A 327 13.98 13.46 2.56
N VAL A 328 14.48 12.58 1.69
CA VAL A 328 14.87 11.19 2.04
C VAL A 328 16.38 11.04 1.94
N LYS A 329 17.03 10.48 2.97
CA LYS A 329 18.48 10.23 2.96
C LYS A 329 18.75 8.73 2.75
N LEU A 330 19.67 8.37 1.85
CA LEU A 330 19.95 6.96 1.52
C LEU A 330 20.69 6.22 2.64
N SER A 331 21.64 6.90 3.27
CA SER A 331 22.46 6.43 4.38
C SER A 331 23.11 7.64 5.07
N ASP A 332 23.80 7.47 6.20
CA ASP A 332 24.54 8.58 6.80
C ASP A 332 25.64 9.14 5.88
N ALA A 333 26.17 8.30 4.99
CA ALA A 333 27.16 8.63 3.97
C ALA A 333 26.57 9.28 2.69
N ASP A 334 25.24 9.42 2.58
CA ASP A 334 24.60 10.17 1.48
C ASP A 334 24.91 11.66 1.61
N ASP A 335 25.86 12.13 0.80
CA ASP A 335 26.35 13.50 0.71
C ASP A 335 25.63 14.34 -0.37
N SER A 336 24.66 13.75 -1.08
CA SER A 336 23.89 14.44 -2.12
C SER A 336 22.90 15.47 -1.54
N ASP A 337 22.48 16.45 -2.34
CA ASP A 337 21.52 17.48 -1.92
C ASP A 337 20.12 16.86 -1.69
N SER A 338 19.88 16.48 -0.44
CA SER A 338 18.63 15.88 -0.01
C SER A 338 17.44 16.83 -0.07
N THR A 339 17.61 18.14 -0.28
CA THR A 339 16.47 19.06 -0.47
C THR A 339 15.79 18.90 -1.83
N ARG A 340 16.40 18.12 -2.73
CA ARG A 340 15.97 17.90 -4.11
C ARG A 340 15.69 16.43 -4.40
N ASP A 341 14.80 16.22 -5.38
CA ASP A 341 14.62 14.92 -6.00
C ASP A 341 15.90 14.53 -6.75
N ARG A 342 16.30 13.26 -6.63
CA ARG A 342 17.57 12.74 -7.13
C ARG A 342 17.41 11.42 -7.89
N LEU A 343 18.27 11.29 -8.91
CA LEU A 343 18.60 10.05 -9.59
C LEU A 343 20.09 9.78 -9.35
N ILE A 344 20.44 8.71 -8.60
CA ILE A 344 21.83 8.32 -8.34
C ILE A 344 22.21 7.17 -9.25
N LEU A 345 23.20 7.38 -10.14
CA LEU A 345 23.74 6.30 -10.98
C LEU A 345 24.69 5.38 -10.20
N GLY A 346 24.76 4.11 -10.58
CA GLY A 346 25.59 3.08 -9.95
C GLY A 346 25.06 2.56 -8.61
N GLY A 347 24.45 3.44 -7.81
CA GLY A 347 23.95 3.15 -6.46
C GLY A 347 24.71 3.85 -5.33
N GLY A 348 25.61 4.80 -5.63
CA GLY A 348 26.33 5.62 -4.65
C GLY A 348 27.74 5.15 -4.29
N GLN A 349 28.20 4.02 -4.85
CA GLN A 349 29.56 3.50 -4.60
C GLN A 349 30.68 4.27 -5.33
N GLY A 350 30.34 5.34 -6.07
CA GLY A 350 31.28 6.38 -6.52
C GLY A 350 31.13 7.73 -5.77
N GLY A 351 30.36 7.76 -4.68
CA GLY A 351 29.90 8.97 -4.00
C GLY A 351 28.46 9.33 -4.41
N TYR A 352 27.59 9.70 -3.47
CA TYR A 352 26.19 9.97 -3.79
C TYR A 352 26.05 11.33 -4.48
N ALA A 353 26.73 12.36 -4.00
CA ALA A 353 26.70 13.71 -4.60
C ALA A 353 27.24 13.74 -6.04
N THR A 354 28.36 13.06 -6.30
CA THR A 354 29.02 13.00 -7.62
C THR A 354 28.21 12.23 -8.66
N GLN A 355 27.44 11.22 -8.20
CA GLN A 355 26.58 10.40 -9.05
C GLN A 355 25.13 10.92 -9.15
N ALA A 356 24.79 12.01 -8.45
CA ALA A 356 23.45 12.57 -8.40
C ALA A 356 23.10 13.45 -9.61
N TYR A 357 21.96 13.15 -10.23
CA TYR A 357 21.25 14.04 -11.14
C TYR A 357 20.02 14.57 -10.42
N TYR A 358 19.81 15.88 -10.48
CA TYR A 358 18.72 16.57 -9.82
C TYR A 358 17.70 17.07 -10.84
N LYS A 359 16.41 17.02 -10.50
CA LYS A 359 15.36 17.56 -11.37
C LYS A 359 15.53 19.09 -11.53
N GLU A 360 15.51 19.58 -12.78
CA GLU A 360 15.48 21.02 -13.11
C GLU A 360 14.09 21.63 -12.92
#